data_AF-A0A933KVY9-F1
#
_entry.id   AF-A0A933KVY9-F1
#
_cell.length_a   1.000
_cell.length_b   1.000
_cell.length_c   1.000
_cell.angle_alpha   90.00
_cell.angle_beta   90.00
_cell.angle_gamma   90.00
#
_symmetry.space_group_name_H-M   'P 1'
#
loop_
_entity.id
_entity.type
_entity.pdbx_description
1 polymer ?
#
loop_
_entity_poly.entity_id
_entity_poly.type
_entity_poly.pdbx_seq_one_letter_code
_entity_poly.pdbx_strand_id
1 'polypeptide(L)'
;MSADPSQFYFGGHVETEPVADRLRFRPNVEIGLGSGTTRVGFNIEFAYYFKPSPRRAWNLYAGGGPALNIIDTSRDTNAGGGFNMLVGAAYDSGLFVEFKVGVVDSPGVKLGVGYTFR
;
A
#
# COMPACT_ATOMS: atom_id res chain seq x y z
N MET A 1 -6.98 23.12 2.45
CA MET A 1 -7.86 21.93 2.56
C MET A 1 -7.25 21.07 3.63
N SER A 2 -7.99 20.84 4.72
CA SER A 2 -7.48 20.19 5.92
C SER A 2 -7.05 18.76 5.57
N ALA A 3 -5.77 18.46 5.67
CA ALA A 3 -5.32 17.08 5.74
C ALA A 3 -5.77 16.58 7.10
N ASP A 4 -6.92 15.89 7.18
CA ASP A 4 -7.41 15.29 8.43
C ASP A 4 -6.32 14.37 9.02
N PRO A 5 -5.60 14.80 10.08
CA PRO A 5 -4.31 14.21 10.44
C PRO A 5 -4.43 12.93 11.30
N SER A 6 -5.63 12.37 11.48
CA SER A 6 -5.90 11.33 12.47
C SER A 6 -6.42 10.00 11.91
N GLN A 7 -6.28 9.78 10.60
CA GLN A 7 -6.59 8.47 10.00
C GLN A 7 -5.38 7.54 10.16
N PHE A 8 -5.32 6.84 11.29
CA PHE A 8 -4.42 5.71 11.44
C PHE A 8 -4.90 4.60 10.52
N TYR A 9 -4.00 4.11 9.68
CA TYR A 9 -4.24 2.94 8.86
C TYR A 9 -3.28 1.83 9.29
N PHE A 10 -3.81 0.63 9.42
CA PHE A 10 -3.03 -0.58 9.67
C PHE A 10 -3.26 -1.47 8.47
N GLY A 11 -2.17 -1.94 7.86
CA GLY A 11 -2.26 -2.77 6.68
C GLY A 11 -1.29 -3.93 6.75
N GLY A 12 -1.72 -5.05 6.19
CA GLY A 12 -0.89 -6.20 5.90
C GLY A 12 -0.82 -6.38 4.40
N HIS A 13 0.37 -6.66 3.88
CA HIS A 13 0.53 -7.17 2.52
C HIS A 13 1.10 -8.57 2.57
N VAL A 14 0.76 -9.36 1.56
CA VAL A 14 1.48 -10.58 1.25
C VAL A 14 2.32 -10.28 0.03
N GLU A 15 3.60 -10.62 0.07
CA GLU A 15 4.47 -10.53 -1.10
C GLU A 15 4.67 -11.94 -1.66
N THR A 16 4.31 -12.13 -2.93
CA THR A 16 4.61 -13.39 -3.62
C THR A 16 6.03 -13.41 -4.15
N GLU A 17 6.48 -14.60 -4.56
CA GLU A 17 7.64 -14.73 -5.43
C GLU A 17 7.47 -13.90 -6.72
N PRO A 18 8.58 -13.51 -7.37
CA PRO A 18 8.53 -12.73 -8.59
C PRO A 18 7.69 -13.43 -9.67
N VAL A 19 6.60 -12.78 -10.08
CA VAL A 19 5.71 -13.26 -11.15
C VAL A 19 6.32 -13.03 -12.54
N ALA A 20 7.26 -12.08 -12.65
CA ALA A 20 8.12 -11.86 -13.80
C ALA A 20 9.47 -11.30 -13.32
N ASP A 21 10.43 -11.13 -14.22
CA ASP A 21 11.75 -10.59 -13.87
C ASP A 21 11.59 -9.24 -13.14
N ARG A 22 11.92 -9.24 -11.84
CA ARG A 22 11.80 -8.11 -10.89
C ARG A 22 10.38 -7.64 -10.55
N LEU A 23 9.32 -8.28 -11.05
CA LEU A 23 7.93 -7.92 -10.75
C LEU A 23 7.36 -8.84 -9.68
N ARG A 24 6.85 -8.27 -8.58
CA ARG A 24 6.20 -9.02 -7.50
C ARG A 24 4.74 -8.64 -7.39
N PHE A 25 3.89 -9.64 -7.17
CA PHE A 25 2.49 -9.44 -6.87
C PHE A 25 2.33 -9.26 -5.36
N ARG A 26 1.70 -8.16 -4.97
CA ARG A 26 1.54 -7.74 -3.56
C ARG A 26 0.07 -7.41 -3.26
N PRO A 27 -0.78 -8.43 -3.07
CA PRO A 27 -2.10 -8.20 -2.52
C PRO A 27 -1.95 -7.64 -1.11
N ASN A 28 -2.68 -6.57 -0.82
CA ASN A 28 -2.65 -5.92 0.47
C ASN A 28 -4.05 -5.56 0.94
N VAL A 29 -4.21 -5.61 2.25
CA VAL A 29 -5.43 -5.24 2.94
C VAL A 29 -5.07 -4.13 3.92
N GLU A 30 -5.80 -3.04 3.86
CA GLU A 30 -5.62 -1.88 4.72
C GLU A 30 -6.91 -1.63 5.49
N ILE A 31 -6.80 -1.36 6.78
CA ILE A 31 -7.91 -1.00 7.66
C ILE A 31 -7.63 0.41 8.17
N GLY A 32 -8.45 1.37 7.77
CA GLY A 32 -8.43 2.75 8.24
C GLY A 32 -9.52 2.98 9.28
N LEU A 33 -9.15 3.57 10.42
CA LEU A 33 -10.08 3.99 11.47
C LEU A 33 -10.08 5.52 11.54
N GLY A 34 -11.23 6.15 11.31
CA GLY A 34 -11.36 7.61 11.34
C GLY A 34 -12.80 8.08 11.53
N SER A 35 -13.00 9.15 12.31
CA SER A 35 -14.27 9.89 12.47
C SER A 35 -15.55 9.02 12.65
N GLY A 36 -15.43 7.86 13.30
CA GLY A 36 -16.56 6.94 13.55
C GLY A 36 -16.93 6.03 12.37
N THR A 37 -16.13 6.01 11.30
CA THR A 37 -16.30 5.13 10.13
C THR A 37 -15.10 4.17 10.03
N THR A 38 -15.36 2.90 9.74
CA THR A 38 -14.32 1.91 9.46
C THR A 38 -14.21 1.74 7.95
N ARG A 39 -12.98 1.86 7.43
CA ARG A 39 -12.69 1.68 6.00
C ARG A 39 -11.80 0.47 5.84
N VAL A 40 -12.22 -0.48 5.00
CA VAL A 40 -11.42 -1.65 4.64
C VAL A 40 -11.10 -1.54 3.15
N GLY A 41 -9.82 -1.40 2.85
CA GLY A 41 -9.28 -1.38 1.50
C GLY A 41 -8.63 -2.70 1.15
N PHE A 42 -8.97 -3.25 -0.01
CA PHE A 42 -8.26 -4.34 -0.65
C PHE A 42 -7.57 -3.78 -1.88
N ASN A 43 -6.24 -3.84 -1.93
CA ASN A 43 -5.49 -3.37 -3.07
C ASN A 43 -4.67 -4.51 -3.68
N ILE A 44 -4.63 -4.51 -5.00
CA ILE A 44 -3.83 -5.44 -5.77
C ILE A 44 -2.70 -4.64 -6.39
N GLU A 45 -1.48 -4.86 -5.92
CA GLU A 45 -0.33 -4.05 -6.32
C GLU A 45 0.72 -4.90 -7.02
N PHE A 46 1.32 -4.34 -8.06
CA PHE A 46 2.48 -4.91 -8.70
C PHE A 46 3.69 -4.06 -8.38
N ALA A 47 4.65 -4.61 -7.64
CA ALA A 47 5.87 -3.92 -7.24
C ALA A 47 7.05 -4.38 -8.12
N TYR A 48 7.62 -3.44 -8.86
CA TYR A 48 8.82 -3.66 -9.66
C TYR A 48 10.06 -3.25 -8.86
N TYR A 49 10.93 -4.21 -8.58
CA TYR A 49 12.17 -4.00 -7.85
C TYR A 49 13.28 -3.56 -8.80
N PHE A 50 13.88 -2.41 -8.55
CA PHE A 50 15.06 -1.99 -9.30
C PHE A 50 16.24 -2.92 -8.98
N LYS A 51 17.16 -3.09 -9.93
CA LYS A 51 18.28 -4.04 -9.82
C LYS A 51 18.96 -3.91 -8.44
N PRO A 52 18.93 -4.97 -7.61
CA PRO A 52 19.67 -5.01 -6.36
C PRO A 52 21.13 -4.75 -6.69
N SER A 53 21.68 -3.67 -6.18
CA SER A 53 23.11 -3.43 -6.31
C SER A 53 23.76 -4.14 -5.13
N PRO A 54 24.74 -5.04 -5.32
CA PRO A 54 25.33 -5.82 -4.22
C PRO A 54 26.04 -4.95 -3.16
N ARG A 55 26.26 -3.65 -3.45
CA ARG A 55 26.79 -2.66 -2.50
C ARG A 55 25.71 -1.86 -1.76
N ARG A 56 24.44 -2.09 -2.05
CA ARG A 56 23.32 -1.27 -1.56
C ARG A 56 22.37 -2.15 -0.77
N ALA A 57 22.36 -1.94 0.55
CA ALA A 57 21.48 -2.67 1.46
C ALA A 57 20.00 -2.32 1.28
N TRP A 58 19.70 -1.22 0.57
CA TRP A 58 18.35 -0.77 0.23
C TRP A 58 18.01 -1.10 -1.23
N ASN A 59 16.93 -1.86 -1.40
CA ASN A 59 16.30 -2.22 -2.66
C ASN A 59 15.12 -1.28 -2.91
N LEU A 60 15.26 -0.40 -3.89
CA LEU A 60 14.16 0.47 -4.31
C LEU A 60 13.16 -0.33 -5.15
N TYR A 61 11.88 -0.02 -4.99
CA TYR A 61 10.82 -0.55 -5.83
C TYR A 61 9.77 0.52 -6.10
N ALA A 62 9.10 0.39 -7.22
CA ALA A 62 7.96 1.22 -7.58
C ALA A 62 6.87 0.33 -8.16
N GLY A 63 5.63 0.74 -7.98
CA GLY A 63 4.51 -0.08 -8.36
C GLY A 63 3.20 0.66 -8.37
N GLY A 64 2.16 -0.09 -8.68
CA GLY A 64 0.80 0.40 -8.61
C GLY A 64 -0.17 -0.68 -9.03
N GLY A 65 -1.44 -0.38 -8.88
CA GLY A 65 -2.50 -1.26 -9.29
C GLY A 65 -3.87 -0.82 -8.81
N PRO A 66 -4.91 -1.61 -9.14
CA PRO A 66 -6.26 -1.32 -8.74
C PRO A 66 -6.43 -1.46 -7.23
N ALA A 67 -7.18 -0.52 -6.68
CA ALA A 67 -7.61 -0.46 -5.30
C ALA A 67 -9.13 -0.64 -5.24
N LEU A 68 -9.61 -1.40 -4.27
CA LEU A 68 -11.02 -1.54 -3.96
C LEU A 68 -11.20 -1.12 -2.50
N ASN A 69 -11.89 -0.01 -2.28
CA ASN A 69 -12.15 0.51 -0.95
C ASN A 69 -13.61 0.26 -0.59
N ILE A 70 -13.84 -0.48 0.49
CA ILE A 70 -15.16 -0.71 1.07
C ILE A 70 -15.27 0.19 2.30
N ILE A 71 -16.22 1.11 2.25
CA ILE A 71 -16.52 2.02 3.36
C ILE A 71 -17.76 1.47 4.06
N ASP A 72 -17.59 1.06 5.31
CA ASP A 72 -18.69 0.67 6.18
C ASP A 72 -19.03 1.85 7.09
N THR A 73 -20.14 2.52 6.76
CA THR A 73 -20.79 3.47 7.67
C THR A 73 -22.00 2.76 8.24
N SER A 74 -22.32 2.95 9.52
CA SER A 74 -23.39 2.26 10.27
C SER A 74 -24.83 2.37 9.68
N ARG A 75 -24.99 2.96 8.49
CA ARG A 75 -26.23 3.07 7.73
C ARG A 75 -26.11 2.75 6.22
N ASP A 76 -24.90 2.64 5.65
CA ASP A 76 -24.68 2.39 4.21
C ASP A 76 -23.31 1.77 3.94
N THR A 77 -23.28 0.71 3.10
CA THR A 77 -22.05 0.11 2.56
C THR A 77 -21.80 0.67 1.16
N ASN A 78 -20.71 1.41 0.97
CA ASN A 78 -20.32 1.92 -0.34
C ASN A 78 -18.99 1.30 -0.78
N ALA A 79 -18.96 0.75 -1.99
CA ALA A 79 -17.77 0.15 -2.60
C ALA A 79 -17.26 1.07 -3.71
N GLY A 80 -16.09 1.67 -3.47
CA GLY A 80 -15.41 2.55 -4.41
C GLY A 80 -14.20 1.87 -5.05
N GLY A 81 -14.13 1.90 -6.38
CA GLY A 81 -12.93 1.51 -7.12
C GLY A 81 -11.91 2.64 -7.14
N GLY A 82 -10.63 2.30 -7.10
CA GLY A 82 -9.54 3.24 -7.10
C GLY A 82 -8.30 2.70 -7.82
N PHE A 83 -7.29 3.56 -7.93
CA PHE A 83 -5.97 3.19 -8.39
C PHE A 83 -4.95 3.75 -7.41
N ASN A 84 -4.04 2.89 -6.96
CA ASN A 84 -2.96 3.26 -6.06
C ASN A 84 -1.62 3.12 -6.79
N MET A 85 -0.77 4.09 -6.56
CA MET A 85 0.64 4.07 -6.93
C MET A 85 1.46 3.99 -5.66
N LEU A 86 2.58 3.28 -5.73
CA LEU A 86 3.48 3.11 -4.60
C LEU A 86 4.95 3.22 -5.02
N VAL A 87 5.77 3.76 -4.13
CA VAL A 87 7.21 3.75 -4.23
C VAL A 87 7.77 3.42 -2.86
N GLY A 88 8.75 2.53 -2.80
CA GLY A 88 9.32 2.13 -1.52
C GLY A 88 10.77 1.71 -1.62
N ALA A 89 11.36 1.56 -0.45
CA ALA A 89 12.70 1.08 -0.23
C ALA A 89 12.63 -0.05 0.79
N ALA A 90 13.13 -1.23 0.43
CA ALA A 90 13.23 -2.39 1.31
C ALA A 90 14.69 -2.69 1.66
N TYR A 91 14.98 -2.83 2.94
CA TYR A 91 16.26 -3.26 3.46
C TYR A 91 16.39 -4.79 3.41
N ASP A 92 17.61 -5.29 3.28
CA ASP A 92 17.89 -6.74 3.21
C ASP A 92 17.39 -7.52 4.45
N SER A 93 17.33 -6.86 5.61
CA SER A 93 16.81 -7.45 6.85
C SER A 93 15.30 -7.64 6.89
N GLY A 94 14.54 -7.17 5.89
CA GLY A 94 13.08 -7.23 5.84
C GLY A 94 12.36 -5.92 6.19
N LEU A 95 13.06 -4.92 6.74
CA LEU A 95 12.48 -3.59 7.01
C LEU A 95 12.20 -2.84 5.71
N PHE A 96 11.08 -2.14 5.59
CA PHE A 96 10.79 -1.31 4.42
C PHE A 96 10.09 -0.01 4.79
N VAL A 97 10.28 0.99 3.93
CA VAL A 97 9.54 2.25 3.94
C VAL A 97 8.84 2.38 2.60
N GLU A 98 7.58 2.76 2.63
CA GLU A 98 6.69 2.80 1.48
C GLU A 98 5.90 4.11 1.48
N PHE A 99 5.76 4.69 0.30
CA PHE A 99 4.94 5.86 0.04
C PHE A 99 3.89 5.48 -1.00
N LYS A 100 2.63 5.70 -0.66
CA LYS A 100 1.45 5.34 -1.46
C LYS A 100 0.63 6.58 -1.78
N VAL A 101 0.13 6.63 -3.01
CA VAL A 101 -0.74 7.69 -3.50
C VAL A 101 -1.95 7.06 -4.16
N GLY A 102 -3.14 7.33 -3.63
CA GLY A 102 -4.42 6.95 -4.26
C GLY A 102 -4.97 8.10 -5.11
N VAL A 103 -5.44 7.82 -6.33
CA VAL A 103 -5.71 8.85 -7.36
C VAL A 103 -7.19 8.98 -7.77
N VAL A 104 -8.16 8.37 -7.06
CA VAL A 104 -9.56 8.33 -7.55
C VAL A 104 -10.53 9.11 -6.67
N ASP A 105 -11.09 8.51 -5.61
CA ASP A 105 -12.17 9.15 -4.84
C ASP A 105 -11.68 10.13 -3.76
N SER A 106 -10.40 10.10 -3.44
CA SER A 106 -9.76 11.01 -2.49
C SER A 106 -8.26 11.00 -2.77
N PRO A 107 -7.65 12.09 -3.26
CA PRO A 107 -6.20 12.19 -3.36
C PRO A 107 -5.63 12.09 -1.94
N GLY A 108 -5.16 10.89 -1.61
CA GLY A 108 -4.68 10.50 -0.30
C GLY A 108 -3.23 10.08 -0.42
N VAL A 109 -2.37 10.74 0.35
CA VAL A 109 -0.98 10.35 0.49
C VAL A 109 -0.83 9.55 1.77
N LYS A 110 -0.26 8.35 1.66
CA LYS A 110 0.02 7.45 2.77
C LYS A 110 1.51 7.18 2.83
N LEU A 111 2.08 7.25 4.02
CA LEU A 111 3.47 6.87 4.28
C LEU A 111 3.49 5.76 5.30
N GLY A 112 4.00 4.60 4.89
CA GLY A 112 4.05 3.38 5.68
C GLY A 112 5.49 2.99 5.98
N VAL A 113 5.70 2.46 7.17
CA VAL A 113 6.91 1.75 7.55
C VAL A 113 6.47 0.38 8.05
N GLY A 114 7.16 -0.67 7.62
CA GLY A 114 6.81 -2.02 8.01
C GLY A 114 7.99 -2.97 7.96
N TYR A 115 7.69 -4.23 8.28
CA TYR A 115 8.66 -5.30 8.27
C TYR A 115 8.04 -6.52 7.57
N THR A 116 8.71 -7.00 6.53
CA THR A 116 8.33 -8.22 5.80
C THR A 116 9.13 -9.38 6.37
N PHE A 117 8.44 -10.35 6.98
CA PHE A 117 9.01 -11.66 7.28
C PHE A 117 8.98 -12.49 6.00
N ARG A 118 10.16 -12.91 5.52
CA ARG A 118 10.33 -13.79 4.35
C ARG A 118 10.37 -15.25 4.77
#